data_AF-A0AAW4L272-F1
#
_entry.id   AF-A0AAW4L272-F1
#
_cell.length_a   1.000
_cell.length_b   1.000
_cell.length_c   1.000
_cell.angle_alpha   90.00
_cell.angle_beta   90.00
_cell.angle_gamma   90.00
#
_symmetry.space_group_name_H-M   'P 1'
#
loop_
_entity.id
_entity.type
_entity.pdbx_description
1 polymer ?
#
loop_
_entity_poly.entity_id
_entity_poly.type
_entity_poly.pdbx_seq_one_letter_code
_entity_poly.pdbx_strand_id
1 'polypeptide(L)'
;HLVYLVIGLGACIVTMMIPIATWQRLGWLMLIGAFGLLVMVIVPGIGREVNGSMRWIGFGAFNVQPSEIAKVFVVIYLAGYLVRRQKEVRESWMGFFKPFIVLL
;
A
#
# COMPACT_ATOMS: atom_id res chain seq x y z
N HIS A 1 5.85 -0.73 -23.51
CA HIS A 1 4.94 -1.71 -22.87
C HIS A 1 5.64 -2.97 -22.37
N LEU A 2 6.54 -3.59 -23.15
CA LEU A 2 7.26 -4.82 -22.73
C LEU A 2 7.97 -4.70 -21.37
N VAL A 3 8.62 -3.57 -21.10
CA VAL A 3 9.31 -3.30 -19.81
C VAL A 3 8.36 -3.39 -18.61
N TYR A 4 7.17 -2.78 -18.70
CA TYR A 4 6.17 -2.84 -17.63
C TYR A 4 5.62 -4.26 -17.43
N LEU A 5 5.50 -5.04 -18.50
CA LEU A 5 5.05 -6.43 -18.44
C LEU A 5 6.07 -7.32 -17.74
N VAL A 6 7.37 -7.13 -18.04
CA VAL A 6 8.46 -7.84 -17.36
C VAL A 6 8.52 -7.46 -15.88
N ILE A 7 8.40 -6.17 -15.55
CA ILE A 7 8.39 -5.70 -14.16
C ILE A 7 7.18 -6.29 -13.40
N GLY A 8 5.99 -6.27 -14.02
CA GLY A 8 4.78 -6.81 -13.41
C GLY A 8 4.85 -8.33 -13.16
N LEU A 9 5.35 -9.08 -14.13
CA LEU A 9 5.57 -10.53 -13.98
C LEU A 9 6.61 -10.83 -12.89
N GLY A 10 7.71 -10.09 -12.86
CA GLY A 10 8.72 -10.21 -11.82
C GLY A 10 8.15 -9.94 -10.43
N ALA A 11 7.38 -8.85 -10.27
CA ALA A 11 6.71 -8.52 -9.02
C ALA A 11 5.71 -9.61 -8.58
N CYS A 12 4.98 -10.20 -9.54
CA CYS A 12 4.06 -11.31 -9.28
C CYS A 12 4.80 -12.54 -8.73
N ILE A 13 5.87 -12.98 -9.39
CA ILE A 13 6.69 -14.12 -8.97
C ILE A 13 7.26 -13.89 -7.56
N VAL A 14 7.88 -12.72 -7.33
CA VAL A 14 8.44 -12.38 -6.00
C VAL A 14 7.35 -12.40 -4.94
N THR A 15 6.16 -11.87 -5.23
CA THR A 15 5.03 -11.87 -4.28
C THR A 15 4.60 -13.29 -3.92
N MET A 16 4.54 -14.19 -4.91
CA MET A 16 4.19 -15.61 -4.70
C MET A 16 5.26 -16.38 -3.91
N MET A 17 6.53 -15.99 -3.99
CA MET A 17 7.62 -16.64 -3.26
C MET A 17 7.66 -16.26 -1.76
N ILE A 18 7.04 -15.14 -1.37
CA ILE A 18 7.08 -14.66 0.01
C ILE A 18 5.93 -15.29 0.83
N PRO A 19 6.22 -15.97 1.96
CA PRO A 19 5.18 -16.58 2.78
C PRO A 19 4.13 -15.58 3.28
N ILE A 20 2.86 -15.99 3.32
CA ILE A 20 1.74 -15.15 3.79
C ILE A 20 1.95 -14.61 5.22
N ALA A 21 2.62 -15.38 6.08
CA ALA A 21 2.96 -14.97 7.44
C ALA A 21 3.84 -13.71 7.48
N THR A 22 4.74 -13.55 6.51
CA THR A 22 5.62 -12.38 6.37
C THR A 22 4.79 -11.13 6.05
N TRP A 23 3.89 -11.22 5.07
CA TRP A 23 2.97 -10.14 4.70
C TRP A 23 2.08 -9.72 5.87
N GLN A 24 1.55 -10.69 6.62
CA GLN A 24 0.75 -10.40 7.81
C GLN A 24 1.58 -9.68 8.88
N ARG A 25 2.80 -10.15 9.17
CA ARG A 25 3.69 -9.53 10.19
C ARG A 25 4.11 -8.12 9.79
N LEU A 26 4.46 -7.89 8.52
CA LEU A 26 4.88 -6.58 8.03
C LEU A 26 3.71 -5.62 7.77
N GLY A 27 2.45 -6.07 7.78
CA GLY A 27 1.30 -5.24 7.41
C GLY A 27 1.23 -3.88 8.12
N TRP A 28 1.58 -3.81 9.41
CA TRP A 28 1.63 -2.52 10.14
C TRP A 28 2.75 -1.60 9.61
N LEU A 29 3.94 -2.15 9.32
CA LEU A 29 5.03 -1.38 8.71
C LEU A 29 4.67 -0.92 7.29
N MET A 30 3.95 -1.75 6.54
CA MET A 30 3.44 -1.39 5.21
C MET A 30 2.43 -0.24 5.29
N LEU A 31 1.61 -0.19 6.35
CA LEU A 31 0.69 0.92 6.58
C LEU A 31 1.44 2.24 6.86
N ILE A 32 2.46 2.20 7.73
CA ILE A 32 3.34 3.35 7.98
C ILE A 32 4.04 3.78 6.69
N GLY A 33 4.55 2.81 5.91
CA GLY A 33 5.17 3.06 4.61
C GLY A 33 4.21 3.70 3.61
N ALA A 34 2.94 3.27 3.57
CA ALA A 34 1.91 3.86 2.72
C ALA A 34 1.65 5.33 3.08
N PHE A 35 1.51 5.62 4.38
CA PHE A 35 1.34 7.00 4.86
C PHE A 35 2.57 7.86 4.53
N GLY A 36 3.78 7.35 4.81
CA GLY A 36 5.02 8.03 4.47
C GLY A 36 5.16 8.33 2.97
N LEU A 37 4.77 7.37 2.11
CA LEU A 37 4.81 7.54 0.65
C LEU A 37 3.81 8.60 0.16
N LEU A 38 2.62 8.66 0.76
CA LEU A 38 1.61 9.68 0.47
C LEU A 38 2.05 11.07 0.94
N VAL A 39 2.69 11.18 2.11
CA VAL A 39 3.26 12.46 2.58
C VAL A 39 4.42 12.89 1.68
N MET A 40 5.25 11.95 1.25
CA MET A 40 6.42 12.23 0.41
C MET A 40 6.05 12.88 -0.92
N VAL A 41 4.90 12.56 -1.52
CA VAL A 41 4.48 13.18 -2.80
C VAL A 41 4.12 14.66 -2.67
N ILE A 42 3.80 15.12 -1.46
CA ILE A 42 3.45 16.52 -1.18
C ILE A 42 4.71 17.37 -1.01
N VAL A 43 5.86 16.76 -0.74
CA VAL A 43 7.12 17.47 -0.56
C VAL A 43 7.54 18.12 -1.89
N PRO A 44 7.68 19.46 -1.94
CA PRO A 44 8.08 20.16 -3.15
C PRO A 44 9.50 19.71 -3.55
N GLY A 45 9.66 19.32 -4.81
CA GLY A 45 10.90 18.76 -5.36
C GLY A 45 10.91 17.23 -5.54
N ILE A 46 9.98 16.50 -4.91
CA ILE A 46 9.79 15.05 -5.11
C ILE A 46 8.55 14.77 -5.98
N GLY A 47 7.43 15.43 -5.64
CA GLY A 47 6.20 15.34 -6.41
C GLY A 47 6.31 16.10 -7.73
N ARG A 48 5.98 15.43 -8.83
CA ARG A 48 5.79 16.05 -10.14
C ARG A 48 4.34 16.46 -10.30
N GLU A 49 4.13 17.73 -10.63
CA GLU A 49 2.82 18.26 -10.97
C GLU A 49 2.42 17.83 -12.38
N VAL A 50 1.27 17.17 -12.49
CA VAL A 50 0.65 16.81 -13.77
C VAL A 50 -0.82 17.24 -13.69
N ASN A 51 -1.25 18.08 -14.64
CA ASN A 51 -2.62 18.63 -14.69
C ASN A 51 -3.04 19.36 -13.40
N GLY A 52 -2.16 20.17 -12.80
CA GLY A 52 -2.48 20.95 -11.60
C GLY A 52 -2.48 20.16 -10.28
N SER A 53 -1.97 18.92 -10.28
CA SER A 53 -1.94 18.08 -9.07
C SER A 53 -0.61 17.34 -8.92
N MET A 54 0.01 17.45 -7.73
CA MET A 54 1.19 16.66 -7.34
C MET A 54 0.77 15.24 -6.95
N ARG A 55 0.82 14.32 -7.92
CA ARG A 55 0.39 12.92 -7.74
C ARG A 55 1.41 11.88 -8.18
N TRP A 56 2.45 12.30 -8.89
CA TRP A 56 3.38 11.40 -9.53
C TRP A 56 4.77 11.63 -8.98
N ILE A 57 5.50 10.57 -8.68
CA ILE A 57 6.93 10.63 -8.42
C ILE A 57 7.63 10.19 -9.71
N GLY A 58 8.35 11.12 -10.33
CA GLY A 58 9.06 10.88 -11.58
C GLY A 58 10.47 10.36 -11.32
N PHE A 59 10.76 9.13 -11.74
CA PHE A 59 12.09 8.53 -11.66
C PHE A 59 12.84 8.64 -13.00
N GLY A 60 12.66 9.76 -13.71
CA GLY A 60 13.21 10.00 -15.05
C GLY A 60 12.52 9.20 -16.14
N ALA A 61 12.74 7.88 -16.18
CA ALA A 61 12.24 6.99 -17.24
C ALA A 61 10.82 6.44 -16.99
N PHE A 62 10.33 6.51 -15.75
CA PHE A 62 8.99 6.04 -15.38
C PHE A 62 8.38 6.94 -14.30
N ASN A 63 7.06 7.01 -14.28
CA ASN A 63 6.31 7.72 -13.26
C ASN A 63 5.58 6.69 -12.39
N VAL A 64 5.75 6.79 -11.08
CA VAL A 64 5.03 5.96 -10.11
C VAL A 64 4.00 6.82 -9.43
N GLN A 65 2.79 6.30 -9.27
CA GLN A 65 1.77 6.94 -8.47
C GLN A 65 1.80 6.36 -7.05
N PRO A 66 2.22 7.12 -6.02
CA PRO A 66 2.24 6.70 -4.63
C PRO A 66 0.95 6.06 -4.13
N SER A 67 -0.20 6.58 -4.57
CA SER A 67 -1.51 6.08 -4.18
C SER A 67 -1.80 4.66 -4.68
N GLU A 68 -1.19 4.21 -5.78
CA GLU A 68 -1.34 2.82 -6.23
C GLU A 68 -0.64 1.84 -5.30
N ILE A 69 0.58 2.16 -4.86
CA ILE A 69 1.33 1.36 -3.89
C ILE A 69 0.65 1.40 -2.53
N ALA A 70 0.20 2.58 -2.08
CA ALA A 70 -0.50 2.75 -0.83
C ALA A 70 -1.78 1.89 -0.75
N LYS A 71 -2.57 1.81 -1.83
CA LYS A 71 -3.76 0.93 -1.90
C LYS A 71 -3.41 -0.53 -1.60
N VAL A 72 -2.34 -1.05 -2.21
CA VAL A 72 -1.92 -2.44 -2.00
C VAL A 72 -1.51 -2.66 -0.55
N PHE A 73 -0.74 -1.74 0.03
CA PHE A 73 -0.26 -1.83 1.41
C PHE A 73 -1.42 -1.80 2.42
N VAL A 74 -2.41 -0.92 2.19
CA VAL A 74 -3.63 -0.83 3.00
C VAL A 74 -4.42 -2.13 2.95
N VAL A 75 -4.59 -2.74 1.76
CA VAL A 75 -5.29 -4.02 1.61
C VAL A 75 -4.57 -5.14 2.36
N ILE A 76 -3.24 -5.21 2.29
CA ILE A 76 -2.45 -6.22 3.00
C ILE A 76 -2.56 -6.02 4.53
N TYR A 77 -2.50 -4.78 5.00
CA TYR A 77 -2.71 -4.45 6.41
C TYR A 77 -4.10 -4.88 6.88
N LEU A 78 -5.14 -4.51 6.15
CA LEU A 78 -6.53 -4.84 6.46
C LEU A 78 -6.76 -6.34 6.49
N ALA A 79 -6.30 -7.07 5.48
CA ALA A 79 -6.40 -8.53 5.43
C ALA A 79 -5.71 -9.16 6.65
N GLY A 80 -4.49 -8.71 7.00
CA GLY A 80 -3.79 -9.18 8.18
C GLY A 80 -4.48 -8.82 9.50
N TYR A 81 -5.09 -7.64 9.59
CA TYR A 81 -5.87 -7.21 10.75
C TYR A 81 -7.10 -8.10 10.94
N LEU A 82 -7.86 -8.35 9.87
CA LEU A 82 -9.06 -9.18 9.90
C LEU A 82 -8.75 -10.62 10.33
N VAL A 83 -7.62 -11.18 9.92
CA VAL A 83 -7.16 -12.51 10.37
C VAL A 83 -6.80 -12.50 11.86
N ARG A 84 -6.03 -11.51 12.33
CA ARG A 84 -5.63 -11.42 13.75
C ARG A 84 -6.78 -11.14 14.70
N ARG A 85 -7.75 -10.33 14.27
CA ARG A 85 -8.89 -9.87 15.06
C ARG A 85 -10.18 -10.56 14.66
N GLN A 86 -10.10 -11.71 13.99
CA GLN A 86 -11.24 -12.43 13.41
C GLN A 86 -12.37 -12.67 14.43
N LYS A 87 -12.03 -13.04 15.66
CA LYS A 87 -13.02 -13.24 16.74
C LYS A 87 -13.73 -11.93 17.11
N GLU A 88 -12.96 -10.87 17.36
CA GLU A 88 -13.49 -9.55 17.75
C GLU A 88 -14.34 -8.92 16.63
N VAL A 89 -13.93 -9.09 15.37
CA VAL A 89 -14.68 -8.61 14.19
C VAL A 89 -15.98 -9.37 14.01
N ARG A 90 -16.02 -10.67 14.33
CA ARG A 90 -17.24 -11.49 14.26
C ARG A 90 -18.22 -11.19 15.40
N GLU A 91 -17.71 -10.90 16.60
CA GLU A 91 -18.54 -10.73 17.80
C GLU A 91 -18.91 -9.27 18.07
N SER A 92 -18.23 -8.30 17.46
CA SER A 92 -18.44 -6.88 17.76
C SER A 92 -18.25 -5.98 16.55
N TRP A 93 -19.27 -5.16 16.25
CA TRP A 93 -19.21 -4.11 15.22
C TRP A 93 -18.03 -3.16 15.45
N MET A 94 -17.68 -2.89 16.72
CA MET A 94 -16.53 -2.06 17.08
C MET A 94 -15.19 -2.65 16.58
N GLY A 95 -15.05 -3.98 16.58
CA GLY A 95 -13.85 -4.67 16.09
C GLY A 95 -13.64 -4.50 14.58
N PHE A 96 -14.75 -4.40 13.83
CA PHE A 96 -14.78 -4.13 12.39
C PHE A 96 -14.42 -2.67 12.06
N PHE A 97 -14.89 -1.69 12.84
CA PHE A 97 -14.66 -0.26 12.56
C PHE A 97 -13.26 0.25 12.96
N LYS A 98 -12.63 -0.35 13.96
CA LYS A 98 -11.27 0.03 14.43
C LYS A 98 -10.22 0.25 13.32
N PRO A 99 -10.03 -0.63 12.34
CA PRO A 99 -9.04 -0.42 11.29
C PRO A 99 -9.41 0.72 10.34
N PHE A 100 -10.69 1.06 10.17
CA PHE A 100 -11.11 2.18 9.32
C PHE A 100 -10.78 3.53 9.95
N ILE A 101 -10.82 3.63 11.28
CA ILE A 101 -10.38 4.85 12.00
C ILE A 101 -8.90 5.14 11.75
N VAL A 102 -8.08 4.11 11.56
CA VAL A 102 -6.64 4.28 11.24
C VAL A 102 -6.43 4.68 9.78
N LEU A 103 -7.42 4.46 8.91
CA LEU A 103 -7.34 4.70 7.47
C LEU A 103 -8.00 6.02 7.01
N LEU A 104 -8.85 6.62 7.86
CA LEU A 104 -9.47 7.93 7.68
C LEU A 104 -8.52 9.04 8.11
#